data_AF-A0A9W7DF67-F1
#
_entry.id   AF-A0A9W7DF67-F1
#
_cell.length_a   1.000
_cell.length_b   1.000
_cell.length_c   1.000
_cell.angle_alpha   90.00
_cell.angle_beta   90.00
_cell.angle_gamma   90.00
#
_symmetry.space_group_name_H-M   'P 1'
#
loop_
_entity.id
_entity.type
_entity.pdbx_description
1 polymer ?
#
loop_
_entity_poly.entity_id
_entity_poly.type
_entity_poly.pdbx_seq_one_letter_code
_entity_poly.pdbx_strand_id
1 'polypeptide(L)'
;MRSPTTESIGSNNVTLGATSDKFNLRSPITPTAAPLSPKKADSEGTSRTPSLRLLAGLTSPTAASTHFSDADVSSTQELTSRSVRSFHGKRKVVLSRKVLLDLDHSGSFDTPELVNVHYDIVHNPEHCFHIRLEWLNTTSKLVEDAVGSWAKHCLHYGLTMVEIPWDELCNLPERNPLHSSIDISLALDPWTDPEFCTNAKLEHDKYFYHTHLLNKSGFLLDNRTAKHFNDDSFDVSYSWGKPTFKYAQFIHVTGAYIAELRGNGEFFLAPNNAHIARVNLQIGQTQQRGKRSVYLDSQSVMLDFRETCEDKAKLRELFRAAK
;
A
#
# COMPACT_ATOMS: atom_id res chain seq x y z
N MET A 1 21.80 70.21 -3.50
CA MET A 1 22.44 71.07 -4.52
C MET A 1 23.79 70.46 -4.88
N ARG A 2 24.00 70.22 -6.18
CA ARG A 2 25.25 69.82 -6.87
C ARG A 2 25.77 68.37 -6.71
N SER A 3 25.39 67.54 -7.69
CA SER A 3 26.26 66.64 -8.48
C SER A 3 27.38 67.44 -9.20
N PRO A 4 28.40 66.86 -9.89
CA PRO A 4 28.31 65.68 -10.79
C PRO A 4 29.56 64.75 -10.99
N THR A 5 29.34 63.63 -11.72
CA THR A 5 30.19 62.93 -12.75
C THR A 5 31.60 62.37 -12.39
N THR A 6 32.12 61.23 -12.88
CA THR A 6 31.84 60.35 -14.05
C THR A 6 32.54 58.97 -13.93
N GLU A 7 31.94 57.94 -14.56
CA GLU A 7 32.49 56.84 -15.39
C GLU A 7 33.52 55.79 -14.91
N SER A 8 33.13 54.49 -15.06
CA SER A 8 33.84 53.50 -15.91
C SER A 8 33.15 52.10 -15.91
N ILE A 9 32.60 51.71 -17.08
CA ILE A 9 32.79 50.44 -17.88
C ILE A 9 32.79 49.09 -17.10
N GLY A 10 32.14 47.99 -17.49
CA GLY A 10 31.42 47.59 -18.70
C GLY A 10 31.23 46.05 -18.73
N SER A 11 30.04 45.62 -19.18
CA SER A 11 29.64 44.41 -19.93
C SER A 11 30.41 43.08 -19.82
N ASN A 12 29.66 41.98 -19.62
CA ASN A 12 29.75 40.78 -20.46
C ASN A 12 28.45 39.94 -20.39
N ASN A 13 27.64 40.04 -21.45
CA ASN A 13 26.67 39.03 -21.86
C ASN A 13 27.34 38.12 -22.90
N VAL A 14 27.18 36.81 -22.80
CA VAL A 14 27.32 35.90 -23.95
C VAL A 14 26.16 34.90 -23.94
N THR A 15 25.26 35.13 -24.90
CA THR A 15 24.26 34.21 -25.43
C THR A 15 24.88 33.50 -26.63
N LEU A 16 24.81 32.17 -26.69
CA LEU A 16 24.87 31.33 -27.89
C LEU A 16 24.16 30.02 -27.51
N GLY A 17 23.19 29.48 -28.22
CA GLY A 17 22.78 29.63 -29.61
C GLY A 17 22.28 28.25 -30.03
N ALA A 18 20.98 28.13 -30.27
CA ALA A 18 20.31 26.90 -30.66
C ALA A 18 20.80 26.40 -32.03
N THR A 19 20.91 25.08 -32.18
CA THR A 19 20.81 24.42 -33.48
C THR A 19 19.86 23.23 -33.38
N SER A 20 18.81 23.30 -34.19
CA SER A 20 17.82 22.27 -34.46
C SER A 20 18.37 21.24 -35.44
N ASP A 21 18.20 19.95 -35.17
CA ASP A 21 17.97 18.98 -36.24
C ASP A 21 17.25 17.71 -35.74
N LYS A 22 16.01 17.58 -36.23
CA LYS A 22 15.36 16.38 -36.78
C LYS A 22 15.15 15.15 -35.89
N PHE A 23 13.89 15.03 -35.47
CA PHE A 23 13.15 13.79 -35.29
C PHE A 23 13.37 12.80 -36.45
N ASN A 24 13.69 11.55 -36.13
CA ASN A 24 13.26 10.42 -36.93
C ASN A 24 13.02 9.17 -36.06
N LEU A 25 11.91 8.52 -36.37
CA LEU A 25 11.31 7.35 -35.73
C LEU A 25 12.30 6.19 -35.55
N ARG A 26 12.24 5.53 -34.40
CA ARG A 26 12.84 4.20 -34.19
C ARG A 26 11.73 3.19 -33.89
N SER A 27 11.45 2.33 -34.86
CA SER A 27 10.64 1.12 -34.72
C SER A 27 11.44 -0.01 -34.03
N PRO A 28 10.74 -1.02 -33.45
CA PRO A 28 11.31 -1.91 -32.44
C PRO A 28 12.11 -3.07 -33.05
N ILE A 29 13.26 -3.39 -32.44
CA ILE A 29 14.08 -4.55 -32.77
C ILE A 29 13.65 -5.72 -31.87
N THR A 30 13.05 -6.72 -32.48
CA THR A 30 12.79 -8.06 -31.95
C THR A 30 14.11 -8.79 -31.63
N PRO A 31 14.25 -9.48 -30.49
CA PRO A 31 15.27 -10.50 -30.32
C PRO A 31 14.72 -11.88 -30.73
N THR A 32 15.24 -12.37 -31.86
CA THR A 32 15.12 -13.73 -32.35
C THR A 32 15.81 -14.72 -31.40
N ALA A 33 15.07 -15.75 -31.00
CA ALA A 33 15.58 -16.93 -30.32
C ALA A 33 16.27 -17.89 -31.31
N ALA A 34 17.39 -18.48 -30.91
CA ALA A 34 17.88 -19.74 -31.46
C ALA A 34 18.58 -20.57 -30.37
N PRO A 35 18.53 -21.91 -30.45
CA PRO A 35 18.65 -22.81 -29.30
C PRO A 35 20.02 -23.48 -29.20
N LEU A 36 20.45 -23.81 -27.98
CA LEU A 36 21.54 -24.76 -27.74
C LEU A 36 21.16 -25.74 -26.63
N SER A 37 21.12 -27.03 -26.98
CA SER A 37 21.01 -28.17 -26.07
C SER A 37 22.41 -28.83 -25.90
N PRO A 38 22.59 -29.89 -25.10
CA PRO A 38 23.23 -29.79 -23.80
C PRO A 38 24.58 -30.52 -23.74
N LYS A 39 25.45 -30.12 -22.80
CA LYS A 39 26.60 -30.94 -22.37
C LYS A 39 26.41 -31.37 -20.91
N LYS A 40 26.56 -32.69 -20.75
CA LYS A 40 26.44 -33.51 -19.55
C LYS A 40 27.73 -33.41 -18.72
N ALA A 41 27.62 -33.23 -17.41
CA ALA A 41 28.64 -33.61 -16.44
C ALA A 41 27.96 -33.85 -15.09
N ASP A 42 28.16 -35.04 -14.56
CA ASP A 42 27.64 -35.56 -13.30
C ASP A 42 28.37 -34.95 -12.09
N SER A 43 27.63 -34.65 -11.02
CA SER A 43 28.12 -34.78 -9.64
C SER A 43 26.95 -34.75 -8.64
N GLU A 44 26.90 -35.78 -7.80
CA GLU A 44 25.92 -36.05 -6.76
C GLU A 44 25.75 -34.92 -5.74
N GLY A 45 24.52 -34.72 -5.25
CA GLY A 45 24.21 -33.79 -4.17
C GLY A 45 22.75 -33.90 -3.72
N THR A 46 22.52 -34.68 -2.67
CA THR A 46 21.26 -34.95 -1.98
C THR A 46 20.35 -33.71 -1.83
N SER A 47 19.23 -33.68 -2.56
CA SER A 47 18.17 -32.68 -2.36
C SER A 47 17.22 -33.11 -1.23
N ARG A 48 17.32 -32.46 -0.06
CA ARG A 48 16.27 -32.49 0.97
C ARG A 48 15.29 -31.34 0.69
N THR A 49 14.05 -31.71 0.37
CA THR A 49 12.88 -30.82 0.32
C THR A 49 12.63 -30.13 1.67
N PRO A 50 12.23 -28.84 1.72
CA PRO A 50 11.86 -28.21 2.97
C PRO A 50 10.48 -28.73 3.42
N SER A 51 10.45 -29.37 4.59
CA SER A 51 9.20 -29.77 5.25
C SER A 51 8.72 -28.61 6.12
N LEU A 52 7.63 -27.95 5.70
CA LEU A 52 6.89 -27.01 6.54
C LEU A 52 6.25 -27.79 7.70
N ARG A 53 6.79 -27.66 8.91
CA ARG A 53 6.13 -28.18 10.12
C ARG A 53 5.14 -27.15 10.65
N LEU A 54 3.87 -27.35 10.31
CA LEU A 54 2.73 -26.67 10.94
C LEU A 54 2.49 -27.32 12.32
N LEU A 55 2.79 -26.61 13.42
CA LEU A 55 2.34 -27.04 14.74
C LEU A 55 0.85 -26.75 14.90
N ALA A 56 0.01 -27.80 14.79
CA ALA A 56 -1.39 -27.76 15.19
C ALA A 56 -1.51 -28.13 16.67
N GLY A 57 -1.94 -27.17 17.50
CA GLY A 57 -2.23 -27.38 18.92
C GLY A 57 -3.63 -27.96 19.12
N LEU A 58 -3.70 -29.16 19.69
CA LEU A 58 -4.87 -29.79 20.29
C LEU A 58 -5.11 -29.19 21.69
N THR A 59 -6.34 -28.79 22.01
CA THR A 59 -6.95 -28.98 23.34
C THR A 59 -8.48 -28.88 23.26
N SER A 60 -9.17 -29.96 23.65
CA SER A 60 -10.54 -29.93 24.18
C SER A 60 -10.47 -29.98 25.70
N PRO A 61 -11.48 -29.47 26.42
CA PRO A 61 -12.01 -30.28 27.51
C PRO A 61 -13.55 -30.29 27.60
N THR A 62 -14.05 -31.51 27.57
CA THR A 62 -15.07 -32.20 28.37
C THR A 62 -15.93 -31.41 29.36
N ALA A 63 -17.23 -31.75 29.30
CA ALA A 63 -18.31 -31.36 30.21
C ALA A 63 -18.13 -31.81 31.67
N ALA A 64 -18.66 -31.01 32.59
CA ALA A 64 -19.03 -31.44 33.94
C ALA A 64 -20.38 -30.81 34.32
N SER A 65 -21.34 -31.67 34.64
CA SER A 65 -22.67 -31.36 35.16
C SER A 65 -22.62 -31.34 36.69
N THR A 66 -23.25 -30.35 37.32
CA THR A 66 -23.62 -30.41 38.74
C THR A 66 -24.97 -29.71 38.95
N HIS A 67 -25.78 -30.31 39.82
CA HIS A 67 -27.23 -30.15 39.95
C HIS A 67 -27.58 -29.58 41.35
N PHE A 68 -28.78 -28.98 41.48
CA PHE A 68 -29.53 -28.55 42.70
C PHE A 68 -29.08 -27.22 43.37
N SER A 69 -29.96 -26.26 43.71
CA SER A 69 -31.27 -26.39 44.39
C SER A 69 -32.25 -25.22 44.13
N ASP A 70 -33.55 -25.51 44.28
CA ASP A 70 -34.74 -24.64 44.23
C ASP A 70 -34.93 -23.72 45.45
N ALA A 71 -35.62 -22.59 45.22
CA ALA A 71 -36.70 -21.97 46.04
C ALA A 71 -36.80 -20.45 45.74
N ASP A 72 -37.93 -19.73 45.74
CA ASP A 72 -39.36 -19.95 45.50
C ASP A 72 -40.01 -18.53 45.46
N VAL A 73 -41.15 -18.38 44.79
CA VAL A 73 -42.19 -17.32 44.93
C VAL A 73 -41.89 -15.85 44.53
N SER A 74 -42.52 -15.37 43.44
CA SER A 74 -43.76 -14.53 43.48
C SER A 74 -44.11 -13.81 42.15
N SER A 75 -45.25 -14.21 41.57
CA SER A 75 -46.38 -13.39 41.07
C SER A 75 -46.26 -12.37 39.91
N THR A 76 -46.91 -12.73 38.76
CA THR A 76 -47.87 -11.97 37.90
C THR A 76 -47.60 -10.48 37.56
N GLN A 77 -47.74 -9.92 36.35
CA GLN A 77 -48.39 -10.15 35.03
C GLN A 77 -47.51 -9.39 34.01
N GLU A 78 -47.46 -9.68 32.70
CA GLU A 78 -48.37 -9.11 31.70
C GLU A 78 -48.03 -9.68 30.31
N LEU A 79 -49.07 -10.01 29.55
CA LEU A 79 -49.01 -10.36 28.14
C LEU A 79 -48.92 -9.08 27.31
N THR A 80 -47.74 -8.71 26.78
CA THR A 80 -47.67 -7.85 25.59
C THR A 80 -46.52 -8.27 24.68
N SER A 81 -46.90 -8.56 23.42
CA SER A 81 -46.06 -8.65 22.22
C SER A 81 -44.74 -9.42 22.34
N ARG A 82 -44.78 -10.67 21.90
CA ARG A 82 -43.62 -11.43 21.44
C ARG A 82 -43.02 -10.71 20.22
N SER A 83 -42.26 -9.65 20.45
CA SER A 83 -41.35 -9.10 19.45
C SER A 83 -40.31 -10.18 19.24
N VAL A 84 -40.45 -10.92 18.15
CA VAL A 84 -39.36 -11.65 17.52
C VAL A 84 -38.34 -10.59 17.13
N ARG A 85 -37.53 -10.15 18.10
CA ARG A 85 -36.29 -9.45 17.80
C ARG A 85 -35.45 -10.50 17.11
N SER A 86 -35.49 -10.49 15.79
CA SER A 86 -34.49 -11.23 15.06
C SER A 86 -33.16 -10.58 15.40
N PHE A 87 -32.45 -11.18 16.35
CA PHE A 87 -31.02 -10.99 16.52
C PHE A 87 -30.35 -11.65 15.31
N HIS A 88 -30.46 -11.04 14.15
CA HIS A 88 -29.51 -11.29 13.08
C HIS A 88 -28.20 -10.62 13.51
N GLY A 89 -27.46 -11.27 14.42
CA GLY A 89 -26.12 -10.83 14.79
C GLY A 89 -25.26 -10.70 13.54
N LYS A 90 -24.48 -9.62 13.44
CA LYS A 90 -23.61 -9.36 12.29
C LYS A 90 -22.74 -10.58 12.02
N ARG A 91 -22.66 -11.04 10.77
CA ARG A 91 -21.82 -12.17 10.41
C ARG A 91 -20.36 -11.76 10.55
N LYS A 92 -19.62 -12.40 11.45
CA LYS A 92 -18.20 -12.10 11.64
C LYS A 92 -17.37 -12.65 10.48
N VAL A 93 -16.58 -11.79 9.86
CA VAL A 93 -15.67 -12.15 8.77
C VAL A 93 -14.25 -11.77 9.18
N VAL A 94 -13.31 -12.72 9.07
CA VAL A 94 -11.89 -12.47 9.34
C VAL A 94 -11.15 -12.47 8.01
N LEU A 95 -10.54 -11.35 7.62
CA LEU A 95 -9.90 -11.18 6.31
C LEU A 95 -8.40 -11.51 6.27
N SER A 96 -7.82 -11.94 7.41
CA SER A 96 -6.41 -12.29 7.47
C SER A 96 -6.16 -13.49 8.39
N ARG A 97 -5.00 -14.12 8.22
CA ARG A 97 -4.50 -15.21 9.06
C ARG A 97 -3.22 -14.79 9.77
N LYS A 98 -2.94 -15.44 10.89
CA LYS A 98 -1.71 -15.31 11.67
C LYS A 98 -0.95 -16.63 11.63
N VAL A 99 0.34 -16.57 11.38
CA VAL A 99 1.27 -17.71 11.52
C VAL A 99 2.46 -17.28 12.36
N LEU A 100 2.98 -18.20 13.17
CA LEU A 100 4.20 -18.01 13.93
C LEU A 100 5.36 -18.59 13.10
N LEU A 101 6.36 -17.77 12.78
CA LEU A 101 7.50 -18.15 11.99
C LEU A 101 8.77 -18.03 12.82
N ASP A 102 9.59 -19.08 12.83
CA ASP A 102 10.95 -19.02 13.37
C ASP A 102 11.91 -18.57 12.26
N LEU A 103 12.65 -17.50 12.48
CA LEU A 103 13.60 -16.96 11.51
C LEU A 103 14.99 -17.59 11.61
N ASP A 104 15.33 -18.26 12.72
CA ASP A 104 16.60 -18.96 12.85
C ASP A 104 16.54 -20.37 12.27
N HIS A 105 16.72 -20.44 10.96
CA HIS A 105 16.79 -21.71 10.24
C HIS A 105 18.11 -22.46 10.50
N SER A 106 19.12 -21.77 11.01
CA SER A 106 20.47 -22.31 11.23
C SER A 106 20.65 -22.94 12.60
N GLY A 107 19.79 -22.62 13.57
CA GLY A 107 19.99 -22.96 14.97
C GLY A 107 21.25 -22.31 15.55
N SER A 108 21.62 -21.12 15.05
CA SER A 108 22.78 -20.38 15.55
C SER A 108 22.51 -19.77 16.92
N PHE A 109 21.23 -19.50 17.23
CA PHE A 109 20.80 -18.95 18.49
C PHE A 109 20.27 -20.07 19.40
N ASP A 110 20.53 -19.94 20.70
CA ASP A 110 20.07 -20.89 21.72
C ASP A 110 18.56 -20.74 22.00
N THR A 111 17.97 -19.61 21.61
CA THR A 111 16.55 -19.31 21.72
C THR A 111 15.90 -19.17 20.35
N PRO A 112 14.63 -19.62 20.18
CA PRO A 112 13.94 -19.50 18.90
C PRO A 112 13.62 -18.03 18.57
N GLU A 113 13.78 -17.68 17.31
CA GLU A 113 13.70 -16.31 16.79
C GLU A 113 12.30 -16.08 16.16
N LEU A 114 11.29 -16.02 17.04
CA LEU A 114 9.87 -16.12 16.66
C LEU A 114 9.24 -14.79 16.26
N VAL A 115 8.64 -14.75 15.07
CA VAL A 115 7.89 -13.61 14.53
C VAL A 115 6.43 -14.00 14.24
N ASN A 116 5.50 -13.15 14.66
CA ASN A 116 4.11 -13.24 14.26
C ASN A 116 3.93 -12.61 12.88
N VAL A 117 3.52 -13.41 11.90
CA VAL A 117 3.25 -12.96 10.54
C VAL A 117 1.75 -12.99 10.30
N HIS A 118 1.18 -11.82 10.04
CA HIS A 118 -0.21 -11.65 9.67
C HIS A 118 -0.30 -11.38 8.17
N TYR A 119 -1.13 -12.11 7.45
CA TYR A 119 -1.26 -11.97 6.00
C TYR A 119 -2.72 -12.05 5.55
N ASP A 120 -3.05 -11.31 4.49
CA ASP A 120 -4.40 -11.29 3.93
C ASP A 120 -4.76 -12.66 3.32
N ILE A 121 -6.04 -13.06 3.43
CA ILE A 121 -6.51 -14.32 2.82
C ILE A 121 -7.20 -14.10 1.46
N VAL A 122 -7.56 -12.86 1.16
CA VAL A 122 -8.24 -12.49 -0.09
C VAL A 122 -7.27 -11.70 -0.94
N HIS A 123 -7.09 -12.13 -2.18
CA HIS A 123 -6.28 -11.41 -3.17
C HIS A 123 -7.21 -10.67 -4.13
N ASN A 124 -6.96 -9.37 -4.33
CA ASN A 124 -7.55 -8.58 -5.39
C ASN A 124 -6.39 -7.90 -6.14
N PRO A 125 -6.24 -8.09 -7.47
CA PRO A 125 -5.16 -7.47 -8.25
C PRO A 125 -5.18 -5.93 -8.23
N GLU A 126 -6.35 -5.33 -7.98
CA GLU A 126 -6.51 -3.87 -7.89
C GLU A 126 -6.17 -3.31 -6.49
N HIS A 127 -5.79 -4.18 -5.53
CA HIS A 127 -5.50 -3.80 -4.15
C HIS A 127 -4.16 -4.34 -3.70
N CYS A 128 -3.57 -3.67 -2.72
CA CYS A 128 -2.36 -4.15 -2.07
C CYS A 128 -2.66 -5.41 -1.24
N PHE A 129 -1.70 -6.33 -1.26
CA PHE A 129 -1.70 -7.51 -0.42
C PHE A 129 -0.79 -7.25 0.79
N HIS A 130 -1.32 -7.37 2.00
CA HIS A 130 -0.58 -7.01 3.20
C HIS A 130 0.08 -8.20 3.86
N ILE A 131 1.33 -7.99 4.28
CA ILE A 131 2.05 -8.83 5.22
C ILE A 131 2.49 -7.93 6.37
N ARG A 132 1.95 -8.18 7.55
CA ARG A 132 2.32 -7.49 8.79
C ARG A 132 3.18 -8.39 9.66
N LEU A 133 4.28 -7.84 10.15
CA LEU A 133 5.20 -8.52 11.05
C LEU A 133 5.08 -7.91 12.45
N GLU A 134 4.96 -8.76 13.47
CA GLU A 134 5.00 -8.36 14.88
C GLU A 134 6.03 -9.23 15.61
N TRP A 135 7.02 -8.59 16.22
CA TRP A 135 8.08 -9.25 16.99
C TRP A 135 8.49 -8.39 18.18
N LEU A 136 9.03 -9.02 19.21
CA LEU A 136 9.53 -8.34 20.43
C LEU A 136 10.97 -8.73 20.74
N ASN A 137 11.24 -10.04 20.75
CA ASN A 137 12.53 -10.58 21.21
C ASN A 137 13.42 -11.05 20.05
N THR A 138 12.98 -10.88 18.80
CA THR A 138 13.70 -11.36 17.62
C THR A 138 14.79 -10.38 17.20
N THR A 139 15.94 -10.90 16.81
CA THR A 139 17.06 -10.16 16.23
C THR A 139 16.63 -9.46 14.94
N SER A 140 16.67 -8.12 14.91
CA SER A 140 16.20 -7.30 13.78
C SER A 140 16.87 -7.65 12.45
N LYS A 141 18.16 -8.02 12.49
CA LYS A 141 18.91 -8.41 11.30
C LYS A 141 18.29 -9.62 10.59
N LEU A 142 17.79 -10.61 11.34
CA LEU A 142 17.11 -11.77 10.77
C LEU A 142 15.79 -11.38 10.11
N VAL A 143 15.05 -10.46 10.71
CA VAL A 143 13.81 -9.92 10.14
C VAL A 143 14.09 -9.18 8.84
N GLU A 144 15.12 -8.32 8.82
CA GLU A 144 15.55 -7.60 7.61
C GLU A 144 16.00 -8.55 6.50
N ASP A 145 16.75 -9.61 6.83
CA ASP A 145 17.18 -10.62 5.86
C ASP A 145 16.02 -11.43 5.31
N ALA A 146 15.05 -11.79 6.16
CA ALA A 146 13.83 -12.47 5.74
C ALA A 146 13.01 -11.60 4.78
N VAL A 147 12.75 -10.34 5.15
CA VAL A 147 12.03 -9.36 4.30
C VAL A 147 12.77 -9.13 2.99
N GLY A 148 14.10 -8.98 3.03
CA GLY A 148 14.93 -8.81 1.83
C GLY A 148 14.90 -10.05 0.91
N SER A 149 14.88 -11.25 1.49
CA SER A 149 14.71 -12.51 0.75
C SER A 149 13.34 -12.60 0.09
N TRP A 150 12.27 -12.29 0.82
CA TRP A 150 10.91 -12.26 0.29
C TRP A 150 10.75 -11.22 -0.82
N ALA A 151 11.31 -10.01 -0.66
CA ALA A 151 11.27 -8.97 -1.68
C ALA A 151 11.95 -9.42 -2.98
N LYS A 152 13.11 -10.08 -2.90
CA LYS A 152 13.80 -10.67 -4.07
C LYS A 152 12.95 -11.78 -4.72
N HIS A 153 12.28 -12.60 -3.90
CA HIS A 153 11.40 -13.65 -4.39
C HIS A 153 10.18 -13.09 -5.11
N CYS A 154 9.51 -12.08 -4.52
CA CYS A 154 8.40 -11.36 -5.14
C CYS A 154 8.79 -10.75 -6.48
N LEU A 155 9.96 -10.12 -6.57
CA LEU A 155 10.45 -9.50 -7.80
C LEU A 155 10.59 -10.52 -8.95
N HIS A 156 10.96 -11.76 -8.64
CA HIS A 156 11.04 -12.84 -9.64
C HIS A 156 9.68 -13.13 -10.30
N TYR A 157 8.58 -12.93 -9.58
CA TYR A 157 7.22 -13.09 -10.08
C TYR A 157 6.57 -11.77 -10.54
N GLY A 158 7.35 -10.70 -10.67
CA GLY A 158 6.85 -9.39 -11.10
C GLY A 158 6.05 -8.65 -10.03
N LEU A 159 6.21 -9.02 -8.75
CA LEU A 159 5.61 -8.33 -7.61
C LEU A 159 6.65 -7.45 -6.91
N THR A 160 6.24 -6.26 -6.49
CA THR A 160 7.08 -5.36 -5.71
C THR A 160 6.64 -5.38 -4.26
N MET A 161 7.59 -5.61 -3.34
CA MET A 161 7.34 -5.48 -1.91
C MET A 161 7.66 -4.06 -1.47
N VAL A 162 6.72 -3.42 -0.78
CA VAL A 162 6.83 -2.03 -0.32
C VAL A 162 6.59 -2.00 1.19
N GLU A 163 7.49 -1.35 1.92
CA GLU A 163 7.31 -1.09 3.35
C GLU A 163 6.47 0.17 3.54
N ILE A 164 5.40 0.10 4.35
CA ILE A 164 4.44 1.20 4.54
C ILE A 164 4.38 1.55 6.03
N PRO A 165 4.23 2.84 6.41
CA PRO A 165 3.93 3.23 7.77
C PRO A 165 2.68 2.54 8.31
N TRP A 166 2.68 2.24 9.61
CA TRP A 166 1.56 1.57 10.29
C TRP A 166 0.35 2.49 10.46
N ASP A 167 0.61 3.76 10.79
CA ASP A 167 -0.41 4.76 11.09
C ASP A 167 -0.90 5.43 9.80
N GLU A 168 -2.11 5.97 9.85
CA GLU A 168 -2.68 6.82 8.78
C GLU A 168 -1.75 7.99 8.43
N LEU A 169 -1.70 8.32 7.14
CA LEU A 169 -0.90 9.43 6.62
C LEU A 169 -1.34 10.75 7.26
N CYS A 170 -2.64 10.96 7.50
CA CYS A 170 -3.12 12.20 8.11
C CYS A 170 -2.57 12.46 9.52
N ASN A 171 -2.16 11.43 10.25
CA ASN A 171 -1.59 11.55 11.60
C ASN A 171 -0.06 11.78 11.54
N LEU A 172 0.54 11.64 10.36
CA LEU A 172 1.99 11.74 10.19
C LEU A 172 2.55 13.12 10.54
N PRO A 173 1.92 14.26 10.18
CA PRO A 173 2.41 15.59 10.59
C PRO A 173 2.40 15.81 12.11
N GLU A 174 1.47 15.18 12.83
CA GLU A 174 1.39 15.29 14.30
C GLU A 174 2.56 14.56 14.96
N ARG A 175 2.96 13.41 14.39
CA ARG A 175 4.07 12.59 14.90
C ARG A 175 5.44 13.05 14.41
N ASN A 176 5.51 13.53 13.17
CA ASN A 176 6.74 13.97 12.52
C ASN A 176 6.48 15.28 11.75
N PRO A 177 6.71 16.45 12.39
CA PRO A 177 6.47 17.74 11.77
C PRO A 177 7.45 18.07 10.62
N LEU A 178 8.55 17.31 10.49
CA LEU A 178 9.50 17.46 9.40
C LEU A 178 9.13 16.61 8.17
N HIS A 179 8.06 15.81 8.26
CA HIS A 179 7.61 15.03 7.12
C HIS A 179 6.94 15.93 6.10
N SER A 180 7.48 15.95 4.88
CA SER A 180 6.85 16.68 3.78
C SER A 180 5.49 16.06 3.47
N SER A 181 4.47 16.89 3.32
CA SER A 181 3.13 16.50 2.89
C SER A 181 2.51 17.63 2.09
N ILE A 182 1.58 17.28 1.20
CA ILE A 182 0.87 18.23 0.35
C ILE A 182 -0.61 17.88 0.28
N ASP A 183 -1.44 18.90 0.16
CA ASP A 183 -2.85 18.77 -0.18
C ASP A 183 -3.04 19.10 -1.67
N ILE A 184 -3.80 18.26 -2.39
CA ILE A 184 -4.14 18.46 -3.80
C ILE A 184 -5.66 18.42 -3.94
N SER A 185 -6.21 19.47 -4.53
CA SER A 185 -7.62 19.58 -4.89
C SER A 185 -7.78 19.48 -6.41
N LEU A 186 -8.91 18.95 -6.88
CA LEU A 186 -9.18 18.81 -8.31
C LEU A 186 -9.61 20.15 -8.93
N ALA A 187 -9.02 20.51 -10.07
CA ALA A 187 -9.48 21.67 -10.85
C ALA A 187 -10.88 21.47 -11.47
N LEU A 188 -11.30 20.20 -11.61
CA LEU A 188 -12.64 19.80 -12.00
C LEU A 188 -13.21 18.87 -10.94
N ASP A 189 -14.18 19.36 -10.17
CA ASP A 189 -14.87 18.56 -9.18
C ASP A 189 -16.01 17.76 -9.85
N PRO A 190 -15.93 16.41 -9.86
CA PRO A 190 -16.94 15.57 -10.48
C PRO A 190 -18.29 15.56 -9.75
N TRP A 191 -18.37 16.04 -8.51
CA TRP A 191 -19.62 16.12 -7.76
C TRP A 191 -20.46 17.35 -8.11
N THR A 192 -19.80 18.44 -8.52
CA THR A 192 -20.46 19.70 -8.86
C THR A 192 -20.56 19.94 -10.37
N ASP A 193 -19.66 19.36 -11.17
CA ASP A 193 -19.69 19.52 -12.62
C ASP A 193 -20.94 18.86 -13.23
N PRO A 194 -21.78 19.60 -13.99
CA PRO A 194 -23.03 19.09 -14.57
C PRO A 194 -22.87 17.87 -15.48
N GLU A 195 -21.68 17.68 -16.07
CA GLU A 195 -21.42 16.57 -16.99
C GLU A 195 -21.30 15.22 -16.26
N PHE A 196 -20.81 15.25 -15.02
CA PHE A 196 -20.40 14.07 -14.27
C PHE A 196 -21.27 13.80 -13.04
N CYS A 197 -21.87 14.83 -12.45
CA CYS A 197 -22.63 14.73 -11.20
C CYS A 197 -23.89 13.85 -11.31
N THR A 198 -24.46 13.69 -12.52
CA THR A 198 -25.66 12.86 -12.76
C THR A 198 -25.33 11.39 -13.08
N ASN A 199 -24.07 10.97 -12.99
CA ASN A 199 -23.72 9.57 -13.25
C ASN A 199 -24.24 8.66 -12.13
N ALA A 200 -25.08 7.67 -12.47
CA ALA A 200 -25.62 6.69 -11.52
C ALA A 200 -24.53 5.95 -10.72
N LYS A 201 -23.30 5.82 -11.25
CA LYS A 201 -22.17 5.24 -10.51
C LYS A 201 -21.84 6.01 -9.22
N LEU A 202 -22.08 7.32 -9.19
CA LEU A 202 -21.86 8.16 -8.00
C LEU A 202 -22.86 7.88 -6.86
N GLU A 203 -24.01 7.30 -7.16
CA GLU A 203 -24.99 6.91 -6.13
C GLU A 203 -24.50 5.71 -5.31
N HIS A 204 -23.80 4.78 -5.97
CA HIS A 204 -23.22 3.60 -5.32
C HIS A 204 -21.84 3.88 -4.74
N ASP A 205 -21.02 4.66 -5.44
CA ASP A 205 -19.69 5.04 -5.01
C ASP A 205 -19.45 6.52 -5.31
N LYS A 206 -19.67 7.36 -4.29
CA LYS A 206 -19.37 8.79 -4.31
C LYS A 206 -17.95 9.08 -4.83
N TYR A 207 -16.98 8.21 -4.56
CA TYR A 207 -15.58 8.44 -4.90
C TYR A 207 -15.17 7.83 -6.24
N PHE A 208 -16.10 7.29 -7.03
CA PHE A 208 -15.84 6.57 -8.28
C PHE A 208 -14.80 7.26 -9.20
N TYR A 209 -14.99 8.54 -9.53
CA TYR A 209 -14.04 9.27 -10.40
C TYR A 209 -12.70 9.56 -9.71
N HIS A 210 -12.68 9.75 -8.39
CA HIS A 210 -11.45 9.97 -7.62
C HIS A 210 -10.60 8.70 -7.60
N THR A 211 -11.23 7.54 -7.33
CA THR A 211 -10.57 6.24 -7.40
C THR A 211 -10.13 5.91 -8.82
N HIS A 212 -10.93 6.24 -9.83
CA HIS A 212 -10.52 6.06 -11.23
C HIS A 212 -9.27 6.88 -11.59
N LEU A 213 -9.22 8.15 -11.16
CA LEU A 213 -8.06 9.01 -11.33
C LEU A 213 -6.82 8.41 -10.66
N LEU A 214 -6.93 8.04 -9.38
CA LEU A 214 -5.85 7.39 -8.64
C LEU A 214 -5.32 6.15 -9.36
N ASN A 215 -6.22 5.25 -9.78
CA ASN A 215 -5.84 4.03 -10.50
C ASN A 215 -5.13 4.35 -11.83
N LYS A 216 -5.62 5.34 -12.60
CA LYS A 216 -4.98 5.77 -13.86
C LYS A 216 -3.62 6.44 -13.64
N SER A 217 -3.43 7.06 -12.50
CA SER A 217 -2.15 7.63 -12.06
C SER A 217 -1.24 6.61 -11.37
N GLY A 218 -1.58 5.31 -11.38
CA GLY A 218 -0.73 4.26 -10.83
C GLY A 218 -0.80 4.12 -9.31
N PHE A 219 -1.83 4.66 -8.65
CA PHE A 219 -2.09 4.42 -7.24
C PHE A 219 -2.99 3.20 -7.05
N LEU A 220 -2.58 2.31 -6.16
CA LEU A 220 -3.31 1.10 -5.76
C LEU A 220 -3.93 1.31 -4.39
N LEU A 221 -5.12 0.77 -4.17
CA LEU A 221 -5.78 0.85 -2.85
C LEU A 221 -5.02 -0.01 -1.83
N ASP A 222 -4.57 0.62 -0.76
CA ASP A 222 -3.86 0.00 0.36
C ASP A 222 -4.86 -0.30 1.49
N ASN A 223 -5.27 0.73 2.23
CA ASN A 223 -6.23 0.60 3.32
C ASN A 223 -7.57 1.27 2.99
N ARG A 224 -8.66 0.60 3.36
CA ARG A 224 -10.02 1.13 3.26
C ARG A 224 -10.41 1.88 4.52
N THR A 225 -11.27 2.88 4.38
CA THR A 225 -11.88 3.53 5.52
C THR A 225 -12.67 2.54 6.38
N ALA A 226 -12.53 2.61 7.71
CA ALA A 226 -13.29 1.83 8.68
C ALA A 226 -14.81 1.90 8.45
N LYS A 227 -15.30 3.06 7.97
CA LYS A 227 -16.71 3.23 7.58
C LYS A 227 -17.16 2.32 6.43
N HIS A 228 -16.28 1.94 5.52
CA HIS A 228 -16.63 0.95 4.47
C HIS A 228 -16.91 -0.44 5.05
N PHE A 229 -16.38 -0.75 6.23
CA PHE A 229 -16.62 -2.02 6.90
C PHE A 229 -17.81 -1.98 7.87
N ASN A 230 -18.46 -0.82 8.03
CA ASN A 230 -19.64 -0.66 8.88
C ASN A 230 -20.93 -1.06 8.15
N ASP A 231 -20.90 -2.16 7.40
CA ASP A 231 -22.12 -2.78 6.90
C ASP A 231 -22.91 -3.36 8.09
N ASP A 232 -24.24 -3.24 8.06
CA ASP A 232 -25.10 -3.83 9.08
C ASP A 232 -25.14 -5.36 9.02
N SER A 233 -24.69 -5.94 7.91
CA SER A 233 -24.70 -7.38 7.69
C SER A 233 -23.43 -8.12 8.14
N PHE A 234 -22.28 -7.43 8.25
CA PHE A 234 -20.98 -8.05 8.55
C PHE A 234 -20.18 -7.32 9.64
N ASP A 235 -19.48 -8.08 10.48
CA ASP A 235 -18.44 -7.55 11.39
C ASP A 235 -17.07 -7.99 10.86
N VAL A 236 -16.39 -7.09 10.15
CA VAL A 236 -15.09 -7.38 9.52
C VAL A 236 -13.96 -7.17 10.52
N SER A 237 -13.06 -8.14 10.59
CA SER A 237 -11.88 -8.09 11.45
C SER A 237 -10.66 -8.71 10.75
N TYR A 238 -9.49 -8.39 11.26
CA TYR A 238 -8.23 -8.99 10.88
C TYR A 238 -7.69 -9.78 12.07
N SER A 239 -6.76 -10.70 11.82
CA SER A 239 -6.06 -11.46 12.85
C SER A 239 -5.26 -10.59 13.84
N TRP A 240 -5.05 -9.31 13.50
CA TRP A 240 -4.39 -8.32 14.34
C TRP A 240 -5.35 -7.29 14.97
N GLY A 241 -6.66 -7.37 14.71
CA GLY A 241 -7.65 -6.46 15.27
C GLY A 241 -8.62 -5.89 14.25
N LYS A 242 -9.26 -4.76 14.60
CA LYS A 242 -10.21 -4.06 13.72
C LYS A 242 -9.50 -2.93 12.96
N PRO A 243 -9.86 -2.69 11.69
CA PRO A 243 -9.32 -1.57 10.94
C PRO A 243 -9.82 -0.25 11.55
N THR A 244 -8.92 0.70 11.75
CA THR A 244 -9.23 2.01 12.38
C THR A 244 -9.12 3.18 11.41
N PHE A 245 -8.72 2.94 10.15
CA PHE A 245 -8.39 3.96 9.17
C PHE A 245 -9.59 4.90 8.90
N LYS A 246 -9.44 6.21 9.10
CA LYS A 246 -10.46 7.22 8.86
C LYS A 246 -10.61 7.54 7.37
N TYR A 247 -9.52 7.53 6.61
CA TYR A 247 -9.53 7.80 5.17
C TYR A 247 -9.12 6.57 4.37
N ALA A 248 -9.42 6.58 3.07
CA ALA A 248 -8.93 5.54 2.16
C ALA A 248 -7.51 5.89 1.73
N GLN A 249 -6.57 4.97 1.96
CA GLN A 249 -5.16 5.14 1.66
C GLN A 249 -4.79 4.37 0.39
N PHE A 250 -3.93 4.96 -0.41
CA PHE A 250 -3.43 4.43 -1.66
C PHE A 250 -1.91 4.55 -1.72
N ILE A 251 -1.27 3.60 -2.38
CA ILE A 251 0.18 3.58 -2.61
C ILE A 251 0.46 3.54 -4.11
N HIS A 252 1.37 4.40 -4.58
CA HIS A 252 1.80 4.36 -5.98
C HIS A 252 2.53 3.05 -6.29
N VAL A 253 2.44 2.52 -7.52
CA VAL A 253 3.09 1.26 -7.94
C VAL A 253 4.60 1.21 -7.69
N THR A 254 5.26 2.36 -7.60
CA THR A 254 6.70 2.45 -7.27
C THR A 254 6.99 2.29 -5.77
N GLY A 255 5.97 2.39 -4.93
CA GLY A 255 6.07 2.42 -3.47
C GLY A 255 6.59 3.74 -2.90
N ALA A 256 6.92 4.73 -3.75
CA ALA A 256 7.59 5.96 -3.34
C ALA A 256 6.65 7.01 -2.75
N TYR A 257 5.34 6.89 -2.95
CA TYR A 257 4.40 7.94 -2.61
C TYR A 257 3.06 7.37 -2.15
N ILE A 258 2.52 7.91 -1.07
CA ILE A 258 1.24 7.52 -0.47
C ILE A 258 0.26 8.68 -0.68
N ALA A 259 -0.99 8.34 -1.00
CA ALA A 259 -2.09 9.28 -1.12
C ALA A 259 -3.26 8.84 -0.23
N GLU A 260 -3.92 9.79 0.42
CA GLU A 260 -5.18 9.58 1.13
C GLU A 260 -6.29 10.38 0.45
N LEU A 261 -7.43 9.73 0.23
CA LEU A 261 -8.64 10.39 -0.26
C LEU A 261 -9.51 10.80 0.94
N ARG A 262 -9.64 12.11 1.13
CA ARG A 262 -10.43 12.69 2.22
C ARG A 262 -11.91 12.79 1.87
N GLY A 263 -12.74 12.99 2.91
CA GLY A 263 -14.19 13.04 2.78
C GLY A 263 -14.73 14.17 1.89
N ASN A 264 -13.93 15.21 1.68
CA ASN A 264 -14.23 16.37 0.83
C ASN A 264 -13.74 16.21 -0.62
N GLY A 265 -13.14 15.07 -0.98
CA GLY A 265 -12.65 14.81 -2.34
C GLY A 265 -11.23 15.29 -2.58
N GLU A 266 -10.59 15.90 -1.58
CA GLU A 266 -9.19 16.31 -1.65
C GLU A 266 -8.26 15.13 -1.35
N PHE A 267 -7.06 15.20 -1.93
CA PHE A 267 -6.02 14.23 -1.71
C PHE A 267 -4.96 14.78 -0.76
N PHE A 268 -4.57 13.99 0.23
CA PHE A 268 -3.43 14.26 1.08
C PHE A 268 -2.29 13.32 0.73
N LEU A 269 -1.12 13.88 0.44
CA LEU A 269 -0.05 13.20 -0.26
C LEU A 269 1.25 13.32 0.54
N ALA A 270 1.98 12.23 0.72
CA ALA A 270 3.31 12.25 1.33
C ALA A 270 4.26 11.18 0.74
N PRO A 271 5.58 11.46 0.67
CA PRO A 271 6.55 10.48 0.20
C PRO A 271 6.74 9.36 1.23
N ASN A 272 6.97 8.14 0.77
CA ASN A 272 7.28 7.00 1.62
C ASN A 272 8.79 6.93 1.91
N ASN A 273 9.27 7.82 2.78
CA ASN A 273 10.70 8.00 3.02
C ASN A 273 11.43 6.73 3.48
N ALA A 274 10.78 5.87 4.26
CA ALA A 274 11.38 4.61 4.73
C ALA A 274 11.67 3.65 3.56
N HIS A 275 10.69 3.45 2.68
CA HIS A 275 10.86 2.63 1.47
C HIS A 275 11.88 3.24 0.51
N ILE A 276 11.81 4.55 0.26
CA ILE A 276 12.74 5.25 -0.62
C ILE A 276 14.18 5.08 -0.12
N ALA A 277 14.42 5.30 1.18
CA ALA A 277 15.74 5.15 1.77
C ALA A 277 16.27 3.72 1.61
N ARG A 278 15.45 2.70 1.92
CA ARG A 278 15.82 1.28 1.79
C ARG A 278 16.20 0.92 0.35
N VAL A 279 15.34 1.27 -0.61
CA VAL A 279 15.57 0.95 -2.03
C VAL A 279 16.82 1.66 -2.54
N ASN A 280 16.99 2.95 -2.25
CA ASN A 280 18.14 3.72 -2.70
C ASN A 280 19.47 3.25 -2.09
N LEU A 281 19.46 2.76 -0.85
CA LEU A 281 20.63 2.11 -0.24
C LEU A 281 21.01 0.83 -0.97
N GLN A 282 20.04 -0.02 -1.29
CA GLN A 282 20.28 -1.28 -2.02
C GLN A 282 20.78 -1.03 -3.45
N ILE A 283 20.23 -0.02 -4.12
CA ILE A 283 20.70 0.45 -5.44
C ILE A 283 22.16 0.92 -5.34
N GLY A 284 22.51 1.70 -4.31
CA GLY A 284 23.87 2.16 -4.05
C GLY A 284 24.88 1.02 -3.85
N GLN A 285 24.50 -0.05 -3.15
CA GLN A 285 25.36 -1.21 -2.88
C GLN A 285 25.62 -2.08 -4.13
N THR A 286 24.69 -2.11 -5.08
CA THR A 286 24.78 -2.94 -6.30
C THR A 286 25.68 -2.30 -7.37
N GLN A 287 26.16 -1.07 -7.15
CA GLN A 287 26.96 -0.35 -8.12
C GLN A 287 28.38 -0.90 -8.23
N GLN A 288 28.58 -1.74 -9.25
CA GLN A 288 29.88 -1.89 -9.89
C GLN A 288 30.03 -0.83 -11.01
N ARG A 289 31.15 -0.10 -10.95
CA ARG A 289 31.74 0.81 -11.95
C ARG A 289 30.95 0.99 -13.28
N GLY A 290 30.30 2.15 -13.43
CA GLY A 290 30.19 2.81 -14.75
C GLY A 290 28.81 3.05 -15.37
N LYS A 291 27.68 2.71 -14.73
CA LYS A 291 26.33 3.04 -15.24
C LYS A 291 25.62 4.07 -14.36
N ARG A 292 24.93 5.04 -14.97
CA ARG A 292 24.02 5.96 -14.25
C ARG A 292 22.93 5.14 -13.57
N SER A 293 22.94 5.16 -12.25
CA SER A 293 21.86 4.59 -11.46
C SER A 293 20.66 5.53 -11.45
N VAL A 294 19.49 4.99 -11.77
CA VAL A 294 18.21 5.69 -11.60
C VAL A 294 17.80 5.47 -10.14
N TYR A 295 17.89 6.52 -9.34
CA TYR A 295 17.38 6.52 -7.98
C TYR A 295 15.85 6.50 -8.00
N LEU A 296 15.24 5.90 -6.99
CA LEU A 296 13.81 6.01 -6.79
C LEU A 296 13.48 7.46 -6.40
N ASP A 297 12.87 8.17 -7.33
CA ASP A 297 12.47 9.56 -7.16
C ASP A 297 10.97 9.66 -6.84
N SER A 298 10.66 10.28 -5.71
CA SER A 298 9.29 10.54 -5.28
C SER A 298 8.73 11.84 -5.86
N GLN A 299 9.58 12.76 -6.33
CA GLN A 299 9.16 14.08 -6.83
C GLN A 299 8.42 13.95 -8.16
N SER A 300 8.92 13.14 -9.08
CA SER A 300 8.24 12.85 -10.36
C SER A 300 6.80 12.36 -10.16
N VAL A 301 6.58 11.37 -9.29
CA VAL A 301 5.23 10.87 -8.97
C VAL A 301 4.30 11.99 -8.49
N MET A 302 4.80 12.85 -7.62
CA MET A 302 4.06 13.99 -7.09
C MET A 302 3.73 15.02 -8.17
N LEU A 303 4.70 15.40 -8.99
CA LEU A 303 4.54 16.40 -10.05
C LEU A 303 3.57 15.91 -11.13
N ASP A 304 3.69 14.66 -11.56
CA ASP A 304 2.84 14.07 -12.60
C ASP A 304 1.37 13.98 -12.13
N PHE A 305 1.16 13.59 -10.88
CA PHE A 305 -0.17 13.54 -10.28
C PHE A 305 -0.76 14.94 -10.13
N ARG A 306 0.02 15.88 -9.60
CA ARG A 306 -0.38 17.28 -9.43
C ARG A 306 -0.76 17.95 -10.75
N GLU A 307 0.09 17.80 -11.77
CA GLU A 307 -0.17 18.33 -13.12
C GLU A 307 -1.51 17.81 -13.66
N THR A 308 -1.79 16.52 -13.45
CA THR A 308 -3.04 15.91 -13.89
C THR A 308 -4.25 16.45 -13.12
N CYS A 309 -4.12 16.71 -11.82
CA CYS A 309 -5.18 17.29 -10.98
C CYS A 309 -5.47 18.78 -11.29
N GLU A 310 -4.44 19.53 -11.72
CA GLU A 310 -4.56 20.95 -12.06
C GLU A 310 -5.09 21.18 -13.50
N ASP A 311 -4.91 20.21 -14.41
CA ASP A 311 -5.41 20.28 -15.79
C ASP A 311 -6.88 19.87 -15.94
N LYS A 312 -7.75 20.87 -16.05
CA LYS A 312 -9.19 20.69 -16.25
C LYS A 312 -9.56 19.92 -17.53
N ALA A 313 -8.81 20.07 -18.61
CA ALA A 313 -9.10 19.41 -19.88
C ALA A 313 -8.76 17.91 -19.80
N LYS A 314 -7.59 17.60 -19.25
CA LYS A 314 -7.12 16.23 -19.02
C LYS A 314 -8.04 15.47 -18.05
N LEU A 315 -8.46 16.11 -16.94
CA LEU A 315 -9.43 15.51 -16.02
C LEU A 315 -10.77 15.18 -16.71
N ARG A 316 -11.27 16.09 -17.54
CA ARG A 316 -12.53 15.87 -18.27
C ARG A 316 -12.43 14.69 -19.24
N GLU A 317 -11.34 14.56 -19.99
CA GLU A 317 -11.11 13.41 -20.87
C GLU A 317 -11.04 12.10 -20.07
N LEU A 318 -10.29 12.10 -18.97
CA LEU A 318 -10.12 10.95 -18.09
C LEU A 318 -11.47 10.50 -17.49
N PHE A 319 -12.29 11.43 -17.01
CA PHE A 319 -13.61 11.11 -16.46
C PHE A 319 -14.62 10.65 -17.53
N ARG A 320 -14.54 11.17 -18.76
CA ARG A 320 -15.34 10.68 -19.88
C ARG A 320 -15.01 9.23 -20.23
N ALA A 321 -13.73 8.85 -20.18
CA ALA A 321 -13.32 7.47 -20.42
C ALA A 321 -13.83 6.49 -19.35
N ALA A 322 -14.16 6.98 -18.14
CA ALA A 322 -14.66 6.19 -17.02
C ALA A 322 -16.20 6.10 -16.95
N LYS A 323 -16.89 7.07 -17.57
CA LYS A 323 -18.35 7.20 -17.56
C LYS A 323 -19.00 6.00 -18.28
#